data_AF-A0A5J4P8S0-F1
#
_entry.id   AF-A0A5J4P8S0-F1
#
_cell.length_a   1.000
_cell.length_b   1.000
_cell.length_c   1.000
_cell.angle_alpha   90.00
_cell.angle_beta   90.00
_cell.angle_gamma   90.00
#
_symmetry.space_group_name_H-M   'P 1'
#
loop_
_entity.id
_entity.type
_entity.pdbx_description
1 polymer ?
#
loop_
_entity_poly.entity_id
_entity_poly.type
_entity_poly.pdbx_seq_one_letter_code
_entity_poly.pdbx_strand_id
1 'polypeptide(L)'
;ASHPEYNFEGKEAGIRGRGNVTWTYPKKPYRLKFDKKISVFGLGEAKSWVLLANYRDPTLIMNTVAFELGHKLKFPYTNHANHVEMFVNEEYKGSYMLTEQVQVDKYRIDIDEKKDFFVELDTYYDEEIKFRSALINLPVNVKSPEVKNESEIEFVKIAINNLLT
;
A
#
# COMPACT_ATOMS: atom_id res chain seq x y z
N ALA A 1 6.55 22.55 18.20
CA ALA A 1 5.34 21.87 17.71
C ALA A 1 4.65 21.21 18.91
N SER A 2 3.32 21.10 18.91
CA SER A 2 2.55 20.48 20.01
C SER A 2 2.83 18.97 20.19
N HIS A 3 3.47 18.33 19.21
CA HIS A 3 3.79 16.89 19.20
C HIS A 3 5.24 16.68 18.73
N PRO A 4 6.25 16.85 19.61
CA PRO A 4 7.66 16.68 19.26
C PRO A 4 8.02 15.26 18.79
N GLU A 5 7.24 14.26 19.19
CA GLU A 5 7.37 12.86 18.75
C GLU A 5 7.14 12.65 17.25
N TYR A 6 6.50 13.61 16.57
CA TYR A 6 6.30 13.62 15.13
C TYR A 6 7.26 14.58 14.40
N ASN A 7 8.35 14.99 15.07
CA ASN A 7 9.45 15.67 14.40
C ASN A 7 10.43 14.64 13.82
N PHE A 8 10.49 14.57 12.49
CA PHE A 8 11.41 13.69 11.75
C PHE A 8 12.64 14.43 11.20
N GLU A 9 12.95 15.62 11.72
CA GLU A 9 14.17 16.36 11.36
C GLU A 9 15.43 15.50 11.56
N GLY A 10 16.35 15.56 10.60
CA GLY A 10 17.55 14.72 10.56
C GLY A 10 17.31 13.25 10.18
N LYS A 11 16.08 12.84 9.82
CA LYS A 11 15.82 11.52 9.23
C LYS A 11 15.95 11.60 7.71
N GLU A 12 16.85 10.81 7.14
CA GLU A 12 17.01 10.71 5.70
C GLU A 12 15.90 9.84 5.08
N ALA A 13 15.33 10.34 3.98
CA ALA A 13 14.30 9.66 3.22
C ALA A 13 14.40 10.00 1.73
N GLY A 14 14.22 8.99 0.89
CA GLY A 14 13.97 9.18 -0.54
C GLY A 14 12.49 9.44 -0.81
N ILE A 15 12.20 10.32 -1.77
CA ILE A 15 10.86 10.51 -2.32
C ILE A 15 10.82 10.05 -3.78
N ARG A 16 9.79 9.28 -4.14
CA ARG A 16 9.57 8.87 -5.53
C ARG A 16 8.11 8.96 -5.92
N GLY A 17 7.88 9.15 -7.21
CA GLY A 17 6.54 9.07 -7.78
C GLY A 17 5.90 7.70 -7.59
N ARG A 18 4.57 7.67 -7.51
CA ARG A 18 3.82 6.41 -7.49
C ARG A 18 2.51 6.50 -8.27
N GLY A 19 1.89 5.34 -8.43
CA GLY A 19 0.59 5.21 -9.06
C GLY A 19 0.71 5.05 -10.58
N ASN A 20 -0.31 4.44 -11.17
CA ASN A 20 -0.39 4.21 -12.61
C ASN A 20 -0.98 5.46 -13.26
N VAL A 21 -2.29 5.44 -13.53
CA VAL A 21 -3.00 6.59 -14.11
C VAL A 21 -2.90 7.84 -13.23
N THR A 22 -2.90 7.71 -11.90
CA THR A 22 -2.81 8.86 -10.99
C THR A 22 -1.52 9.65 -11.10
N TRP A 23 -0.45 9.05 -11.66
CA TRP A 23 0.79 9.74 -11.95
C TRP A 23 0.65 10.74 -13.11
N THR A 24 -0.36 10.62 -13.97
CA THR A 24 -0.58 11.57 -15.08
C THR A 24 -1.31 12.83 -14.64
N TYR A 25 -1.96 12.83 -13.47
CA TYR A 25 -2.76 13.96 -12.99
C TYR A 25 -1.92 15.15 -12.50
N PRO A 26 -2.47 16.38 -12.48
CA PRO A 26 -1.73 17.57 -12.03
C PRO A 26 -1.11 17.42 -10.64
N LYS A 27 -1.85 16.84 -9.68
CA LYS A 27 -1.36 16.59 -8.32
C LYS A 27 -0.87 15.15 -8.19
N LYS A 28 0.43 14.99 -7.96
CA LYS A 28 1.12 13.68 -7.98
C LYS A 28 1.08 13.01 -6.61
N PRO A 29 0.76 11.71 -6.50
CA PRO A 29 0.99 10.96 -5.28
C PRO A 29 2.45 10.49 -5.18
N TYR A 30 2.94 10.33 -3.96
CA TYR A 30 4.34 9.97 -3.69
C TYR A 30 4.46 8.76 -2.79
N ARG A 31 5.63 8.11 -2.85
CA ARG A 31 6.09 7.17 -1.82
C ARG A 31 7.34 7.76 -1.16
N LEU A 32 7.34 7.81 0.16
CA LEU A 32 8.51 8.09 0.99
C LEU A 32 9.17 6.78 1.38
N LYS A 33 10.49 6.71 1.30
CA LYS A 33 11.28 5.55 1.74
C LYS A 33 12.42 6.02 2.64
N PHE A 34 12.32 5.71 3.93
CA PHE A 34 13.37 5.95 4.92
C PHE A 34 14.42 4.84 4.88
N ASP A 35 15.64 5.16 5.30
CA ASP A 35 16.75 4.19 5.35
C ASP A 35 16.51 3.10 6.40
N LYS A 36 15.88 3.48 7.51
CA LYS A 36 15.53 2.61 8.64
C LYS A 36 14.02 2.56 8.81
N LYS A 37 13.53 1.47 9.42
CA LYS A 37 12.13 1.41 9.84
C LYS A 37 11.91 2.48 10.89
N ILE A 38 10.85 3.27 10.72
CA ILE A 38 10.44 4.28 11.70
C ILE A 38 8.94 4.21 11.87
N SER A 39 8.45 4.58 13.05
CA SER A 39 7.03 4.87 13.27
C SER A 39 6.72 6.29 12.79
N VAL A 40 5.61 6.43 12.06
CA VAL A 40 5.11 7.73 11.59
C VAL A 40 3.70 7.91 12.13
N PHE A 41 3.44 9.01 12.83
CA PHE A 41 2.15 9.29 13.50
C PHE A 41 1.65 8.15 14.43
N GLY A 42 2.57 7.51 15.15
CA GLY A 42 2.24 6.44 16.10
C GLY A 42 1.89 5.10 15.44
N LEU A 43 1.96 5.01 14.10
CA LEU A 43 1.71 3.78 13.36
C LEU A 43 2.90 2.82 13.42
N GLY A 44 2.64 1.53 13.22
CA GLY A 44 3.69 0.51 13.28
C GLY A 44 4.83 0.76 12.28
N GLU A 45 6.05 0.39 12.68
CA GLU A 45 7.27 0.84 11.99
C GLU A 45 7.41 0.26 10.59
N ALA A 46 7.78 1.10 9.62
CA ALA A 46 8.13 0.67 8.27
C ALA A 46 9.13 1.64 7.63
N LYS A 47 9.79 1.18 6.56
CA LYS A 47 10.61 2.04 5.70
C LYS A 47 9.78 2.83 4.70
N SER A 48 8.70 2.24 4.18
CA SER A 48 7.90 2.79 3.08
C SER A 48 6.57 3.36 3.56
N TRP A 49 6.30 4.61 3.20
CA TRP A 49 5.06 5.32 3.47
C TRP A 49 4.52 5.94 2.20
N VAL A 50 3.21 6.08 2.09
CA VAL A 50 2.53 6.57 0.89
C VAL A 50 1.83 7.88 1.19
N LEU A 51 2.01 8.86 0.31
CA LEU A 51 1.27 10.11 0.28
C LEU A 51 0.27 10.05 -0.88
N LEU A 52 -0.99 9.78 -0.56
CA LEU A 52 -2.08 9.79 -1.54
C LEU A 52 -2.58 11.21 -1.76
N ALA A 53 -2.52 11.67 -3.00
CA ALA A 53 -2.97 13.00 -3.38
C ALA A 53 -4.51 13.18 -3.34
N ASN A 54 -5.26 12.06 -3.36
CA ASN A 54 -6.71 11.99 -3.49
C ASN A 54 -7.30 12.88 -4.60
N TYR A 55 -6.53 13.16 -5.66
CA TYR A 55 -6.86 14.18 -6.66
C TYR A 55 -8.21 13.98 -7.38
N ARG A 56 -8.62 12.73 -7.64
CA ARG A 56 -9.90 12.44 -8.31
C ARG A 56 -11.11 12.60 -7.40
N ASP A 57 -10.89 12.53 -6.10
CA ASP A 57 -11.94 12.56 -5.11
C ASP A 57 -12.16 14.01 -4.67
N PRO A 58 -13.28 14.64 -5.04
CA PRO A 58 -13.54 16.03 -4.67
C PRO A 58 -13.69 16.25 -3.16
N THR A 59 -13.91 15.17 -2.40
CA THR A 59 -14.04 15.21 -0.94
C THR A 59 -12.71 14.99 -0.22
N LEU A 60 -11.70 14.46 -0.90
CA LEU A 60 -10.40 14.02 -0.37
C LEU A 60 -10.47 12.92 0.71
N ILE A 61 -11.64 12.38 1.04
CA ILE A 61 -11.84 11.46 2.18
C ILE A 61 -12.40 10.09 1.81
N MET A 62 -12.72 9.78 0.54
CA MET A 62 -13.31 8.49 0.18
C MET A 62 -12.42 7.30 0.59
N ASN A 63 -11.11 7.40 0.44
CA ASN A 63 -10.18 6.39 0.93
C ASN A 63 -10.22 6.29 2.47
N THR A 64 -10.28 7.43 3.17
CA THR A 64 -10.42 7.46 4.63
C THR A 64 -11.71 6.76 5.06
N VAL A 65 -12.84 7.06 4.42
CA VAL A 65 -14.12 6.42 4.73
C VAL A 65 -14.05 4.90 4.51
N ALA A 66 -13.43 4.44 3.43
CA ALA A 66 -13.26 3.02 3.16
C ALA A 66 -12.36 2.33 4.20
N PHE A 67 -11.26 2.96 4.60
CA PHE A 67 -10.36 2.44 5.64
C PHE A 67 -11.04 2.42 7.01
N GLU A 68 -11.75 3.48 7.39
CA GLU A 68 -12.54 3.53 8.63
C GLU A 68 -13.61 2.42 8.65
N LEU A 69 -14.26 2.15 7.52
CA LEU A 69 -15.20 1.04 7.42
C LEU A 69 -14.49 -0.31 7.60
N GLY A 70 -13.33 -0.52 6.97
CA GLY A 70 -12.52 -1.73 7.16
C GLY A 70 -12.13 -1.96 8.63
N HIS A 71 -11.72 -0.91 9.34
CA HIS A 71 -11.43 -0.97 10.78
C HIS A 71 -12.68 -1.33 11.59
N LYS A 72 -13.83 -0.71 11.31
CA LYS A 72 -15.10 -1.02 12.00
C LYS A 72 -15.58 -2.44 11.75
N LEU A 73 -15.34 -2.97 10.54
CA LEU A 73 -15.63 -4.36 10.17
C LEU A 73 -14.54 -5.34 10.63
N LYS A 74 -13.46 -4.83 11.24
CA LYS A 74 -12.31 -5.62 11.71
C LYS A 74 -11.64 -6.41 10.59
N PHE A 75 -11.59 -5.84 9.38
CA PHE A 75 -10.80 -6.42 8.31
C PHE A 75 -9.32 -6.34 8.64
N PRO A 76 -8.59 -7.48 8.58
CA PRO A 76 -7.17 -7.49 8.90
C PRO A 76 -6.41 -6.63 7.89
N TYR A 77 -5.30 -6.07 8.36
CA TYR A 77 -4.37 -5.31 7.51
C TYR A 77 -4.99 -4.08 6.83
N THR A 78 -6.11 -3.56 7.35
CA THR A 78 -6.67 -2.30 6.88
C THR A 78 -5.70 -1.16 7.19
N ASN A 79 -5.36 -0.38 6.17
CA ASN A 79 -4.49 0.78 6.31
C ASN A 79 -5.10 1.88 7.19
N HIS A 80 -4.26 2.76 7.73
CA HIS A 80 -4.67 3.98 8.41
C HIS A 80 -4.68 5.18 7.45
N ALA A 81 -5.36 6.25 7.84
CA ALA A 81 -5.48 7.48 7.07
C ALA A 81 -5.13 8.69 7.93
N ASN A 82 -3.92 9.23 7.75
CA ASN A 82 -3.49 10.48 8.39
C ASN A 82 -3.45 11.61 7.36
N HIS A 83 -4.34 12.60 7.49
CA HIS A 83 -4.33 13.77 6.62
C HIS A 83 -3.20 14.72 7.01
N VAL A 84 -2.43 15.16 6.01
CA VAL A 84 -1.24 16.00 6.19
C VAL A 84 -1.19 17.10 5.13
N GLU A 85 -0.60 18.23 5.49
CA GLU A 85 -0.25 19.28 4.53
C GLU A 85 1.17 19.06 4.02
N MET A 86 1.34 19.01 2.70
CA MET A 86 2.65 18.73 2.10
C MET A 86 3.31 20.02 1.62
N PHE A 87 4.58 20.18 2.00
CA PHE A 87 5.47 21.23 1.49
C PHE A 87 6.70 20.57 0.88
N VAL A 88 7.13 21.04 -0.28
CA VAL A 88 8.38 20.60 -0.93
C VAL A 88 9.17 21.84 -1.29
N ASN A 89 10.37 21.99 -0.74
CA ASN A 89 11.20 23.18 -0.89
C ASN A 89 10.41 24.46 -0.57
N GLU A 90 9.74 24.47 0.60
CA GLU A 90 8.89 25.57 1.09
C GLU A 90 7.63 25.85 0.25
N GLU A 91 7.45 25.18 -0.89
CA GLU A 91 6.26 25.33 -1.73
C GLU A 91 5.16 24.39 -1.26
N TYR A 92 3.99 24.96 -0.98
CA TYR A 92 2.80 24.21 -0.62
C TYR A 92 2.29 23.34 -1.79
N LYS A 93 2.08 22.05 -1.54
CA LYS A 93 1.61 21.07 -2.53
C LYS A 93 0.18 20.60 -2.31
N GLY A 94 -0.52 21.12 -1.29
CA GLY A 94 -1.87 20.71 -0.95
C GLY A 94 -1.95 19.68 0.18
N SER A 95 -3.18 19.30 0.49
CA SER A 95 -3.52 18.22 1.43
C SER A 95 -3.26 16.83 0.84
N TYR A 96 -2.67 15.92 1.60
CA TYR A 96 -2.43 14.53 1.23
C TYR A 96 -2.93 13.61 2.35
N MET A 97 -3.20 12.36 2.01
CA MET A 97 -3.41 11.31 3.01
C MET A 97 -2.15 10.45 3.10
N LEU A 98 -1.44 10.55 4.23
CA LEU A 98 -0.38 9.63 4.60
C LEU A 98 -0.98 8.29 5.04
N THR A 99 -0.50 7.21 4.46
CA THR A 99 -0.91 5.85 4.76
C THR A 99 0.27 4.88 4.58
N GLU A 100 0.10 3.67 5.07
CA GLU A 100 1.04 2.58 4.89
C GLU A 100 1.23 2.21 3.41
N GLN A 101 2.45 1.85 3.03
CA GLN A 101 2.61 1.02 1.84
C GLN A 101 2.05 -0.38 2.10
N VAL A 102 1.20 -0.86 1.20
CA VAL A 102 0.76 -2.27 1.20
C VAL A 102 1.93 -3.15 0.78
N GLN A 103 2.40 -3.99 1.69
CA GLN A 103 3.53 -4.91 1.52
C GLN A 103 3.55 -5.92 2.68
N VAL A 104 4.26 -7.02 2.50
CA VAL A 104 4.57 -7.94 3.60
C VAL A 104 5.54 -7.25 4.57
N ASP A 105 5.12 -7.13 5.84
CA ASP A 105 5.91 -6.64 6.96
C ASP A 105 5.15 -6.89 8.26
N LYS A 106 5.86 -7.00 9.38
CA LYS A 106 5.32 -7.27 10.73
C LYS A 106 4.17 -6.33 11.14
N TYR A 107 4.25 -5.05 10.74
CA TYR A 107 3.23 -4.04 11.07
C TYR A 107 2.36 -3.67 9.86
N ARG A 108 2.32 -4.55 8.86
CA ARG A 108 1.56 -4.40 7.61
C ARG A 108 0.81 -5.71 7.37
N ILE A 109 1.08 -6.39 6.26
CA ILE A 109 0.60 -7.75 6.01
C ILE A 109 1.59 -8.68 6.70
N ASP A 110 1.26 -9.10 7.93
CA ASP A 110 2.11 -9.97 8.75
C ASP A 110 1.76 -11.43 8.46
N ILE A 111 2.48 -12.03 7.51
CA ILE A 111 2.27 -13.40 7.05
C ILE A 111 3.59 -14.18 7.06
N ASP A 112 3.52 -15.51 7.23
CA ASP A 112 4.66 -16.40 7.07
C ASP A 112 4.83 -16.72 5.59
N GLU A 113 5.73 -16.01 4.87
CA GLU A 113 5.91 -16.18 3.41
C GLU A 113 6.25 -17.62 2.96
N LYS A 114 6.59 -18.52 3.89
CA LYS A 114 6.81 -19.95 3.57
C LYS A 114 5.53 -20.78 3.55
N LYS A 115 4.44 -20.28 4.14
CA LYS A 115 3.18 -21.00 4.33
C LYS A 115 1.98 -20.23 3.78
N ASP A 116 2.05 -18.92 3.87
CA ASP A 116 1.04 -17.97 3.48
C ASP A 116 1.42 -17.30 2.17
N PHE A 117 0.45 -16.65 1.54
CA PHE A 117 0.65 -15.91 0.30
C PHE A 117 -0.05 -14.56 0.34
N PHE A 118 0.45 -13.64 -0.47
CA PHE A 118 -0.18 -12.34 -0.70
C PHE A 118 -0.34 -12.14 -2.21
N VAL A 119 -1.57 -11.92 -2.63
CA VAL A 119 -1.93 -11.69 -4.04
C VAL A 119 -2.76 -10.43 -4.19
N GLU A 120 -2.68 -9.82 -5.36
CA GLU A 120 -3.55 -8.74 -5.80
C GLU A 120 -4.52 -9.29 -6.85
N LEU A 121 -5.82 -9.10 -6.60
CA LEU A 121 -6.91 -9.46 -7.51
C LEU A 121 -7.43 -8.18 -8.15
N ASP A 122 -6.98 -7.89 -9.36
CA ASP A 122 -7.33 -6.65 -10.05
C ASP A 122 -7.46 -6.85 -11.57
N THR A 123 -7.55 -5.75 -12.32
CA THR A 123 -7.62 -5.79 -13.78
C THR A 123 -6.25 -5.77 -14.45
N TYR A 124 -5.17 -5.58 -13.68
CA TYR A 124 -3.81 -5.54 -14.18
C TYR A 124 -3.24 -6.98 -14.23
N TYR A 125 -2.22 -7.19 -15.05
CA TYR A 125 -1.59 -8.50 -15.24
C TYR A 125 -0.09 -8.29 -15.47
N ASP A 126 0.53 -7.59 -14.53
CA ASP A 126 1.82 -6.93 -14.70
C ASP A 126 2.90 -7.35 -13.70
N GLU A 127 2.60 -8.24 -12.75
CA GLU A 127 3.64 -8.87 -11.92
C GLU A 127 4.44 -9.94 -12.67
N GLU A 128 5.67 -10.24 -12.24
CA GLU A 128 6.47 -11.31 -12.86
C GLU A 128 5.76 -12.66 -12.76
N ILE A 129 5.21 -12.95 -11.58
CA ILE A 129 4.46 -14.16 -11.28
C ILE A 129 2.97 -13.82 -11.17
N LYS A 130 2.18 -14.38 -12.08
CA LYS A 130 0.76 -14.07 -12.23
C LYS A 130 0.02 -15.19 -12.96
N PHE A 131 -1.27 -15.31 -12.71
CA PHE A 131 -2.15 -16.28 -13.39
C PHE A 131 -3.58 -15.77 -13.46
N ARG A 132 -4.45 -16.44 -14.22
CA ARG A 132 -5.89 -16.15 -14.23
C ARG A 132 -6.65 -17.22 -13.49
N SER A 133 -7.62 -16.82 -12.68
CA SER A 133 -8.48 -17.78 -11.98
C SER A 133 -9.32 -18.60 -12.96
N ALA A 134 -9.56 -19.86 -12.61
CA ALA A 134 -10.17 -20.83 -13.53
C ALA A 134 -11.64 -20.50 -13.85
N LEU A 135 -12.42 -20.06 -12.85
CA LEU A 135 -13.87 -19.89 -13.02
C LEU A 135 -14.24 -18.59 -13.74
N ILE A 136 -13.65 -17.46 -13.34
CA ILE A 136 -14.04 -16.12 -13.79
C ILE A 136 -12.97 -15.40 -14.58
N ASN A 137 -11.86 -16.08 -14.90
CA ASN A 137 -10.75 -15.53 -15.69
C ASN A 137 -10.17 -14.23 -15.08
N LEU A 138 -10.25 -14.07 -13.75
CA LEU A 138 -9.80 -12.88 -13.04
C LEU A 138 -8.27 -12.88 -12.95
N PRO A 139 -7.58 -11.78 -13.32
CA PRO A 139 -6.14 -11.63 -13.06
C PRO A 139 -5.78 -11.78 -11.58
N VAL A 140 -4.75 -12.55 -11.31
CA VAL A 140 -4.15 -12.75 -10.00
C VAL A 140 -2.67 -12.45 -10.10
N ASN A 141 -2.24 -11.37 -9.46
CA ASN A 141 -0.86 -10.92 -9.42
C ASN A 141 -0.23 -11.35 -8.09
N VAL A 142 0.80 -12.21 -8.12
CA VAL A 142 1.41 -12.73 -6.89
C VAL A 142 2.44 -11.75 -6.37
N LYS A 143 2.22 -11.24 -5.15
CA LYS A 143 3.12 -10.30 -4.46
C LYS A 143 4.04 -11.01 -3.47
N SER A 144 3.59 -12.13 -2.91
CA SER A 144 4.37 -13.01 -2.04
C SER A 144 3.87 -14.45 -2.17
N PRO A 145 4.76 -15.46 -2.23
CA PRO A 145 6.22 -15.34 -2.13
C PRO A 145 6.88 -14.71 -3.37
N GLU A 146 8.01 -14.03 -3.18
CA GLU A 146 8.86 -13.54 -4.27
C GLU A 146 9.64 -14.71 -4.90
N VAL A 147 9.04 -15.38 -5.87
CA VAL A 147 9.64 -16.55 -6.57
C VAL A 147 9.95 -16.23 -8.03
N LYS A 148 10.83 -17.04 -8.63
CA LYS A 148 11.24 -16.86 -10.04
C LYS A 148 10.52 -17.79 -11.00
N ASN A 149 9.94 -18.88 -10.49
CA ASN A 149 9.27 -19.87 -11.32
C ASN A 149 7.80 -20.04 -10.91
N GLU A 150 6.90 -20.02 -11.90
CA GLU A 150 5.48 -20.25 -11.68
C GLU A 150 5.17 -21.62 -11.06
N SER A 151 6.04 -22.62 -11.22
CA SER A 151 5.85 -23.93 -10.58
C SER A 151 5.89 -23.85 -9.05
N GLU A 152 6.48 -22.79 -8.49
CA GLU A 152 6.61 -22.58 -7.05
C GLU A 152 5.33 -22.00 -6.42
N ILE A 153 4.36 -21.54 -7.22
CA ILE A 153 3.08 -20.95 -6.73
C ILE A 153 1.86 -21.87 -6.92
N GLU A 154 2.06 -23.17 -7.14
CA GLU A 154 0.94 -24.09 -7.38
C GLU A 154 -0.06 -24.10 -6.21
N PHE A 155 0.45 -24.01 -4.97
CA PHE A 155 -0.40 -23.90 -3.78
C PHE A 155 -1.28 -22.64 -3.79
N VAL A 156 -0.77 -21.51 -4.32
CA VAL A 156 -1.54 -20.26 -4.47
C VAL A 156 -2.63 -20.43 -5.53
N LYS A 157 -2.29 -21.04 -6.68
CA LYS A 157 -3.25 -21.32 -7.77
C LYS A 157 -4.41 -22.19 -7.25
N ILE A 158 -4.10 -23.26 -6.54
CA ILE A 158 -5.09 -24.17 -5.94
C ILE A 158 -5.96 -23.41 -4.93
N ALA A 159 -5.35 -22.67 -3.99
CA ALA A 159 -6.08 -21.95 -2.96
C ALA A 159 -7.05 -20.91 -3.54
N ILE A 160 -6.61 -20.10 -4.51
CA ILE A 160 -7.45 -19.08 -5.15
C ILE A 160 -8.57 -19.69 -5.98
N ASN A 161 -8.32 -20.77 -6.72
CA ASN A 161 -9.36 -21.41 -7.51
C ASN A 161 -10.44 -22.06 -6.62
N ASN A 162 -10.05 -22.62 -5.46
CA ASN A 162 -11.00 -23.20 -4.50
C ASN A 162 -11.81 -22.14 -3.73
N LEU A 163 -11.31 -20.90 -3.62
CA LEU A 163 -12.07 -19.79 -3.03
C LEU A 163 -13.25 -19.34 -3.92
N LEU A 164 -13.17 -19.62 -5.22
CA LEU A 164 -14.14 -19.17 -6.22
C LEU A 164 -15.15 -20.26 -6.62
N THR A 165 -15.02 -21.48 -6.08
CA THR A 165 -15.99 -22.58 -6.23
C THR A 165 -17.05 -22.55 -5.14
#